data_AF-A0A8H6FNB7-F1
#
_entry.id   AF-A0A8H6FNB7-F1
#
_cell.length_a   1.000
_cell.length_b   1.000
_cell.length_c   1.000
_cell.angle_alpha   90.00
_cell.angle_beta   90.00
_cell.angle_gamma   90.00
#
_symmetry.space_group_name_H-M   'P 1'
#
loop_
_entity.id
_entity.type
_entity.pdbx_description
1 polymer ?
#
loop_
_entity_poly.entity_id
_entity_poly.type
_entity_poly.pdbx_seq_one_letter_code
_entity_poly.pdbx_strand_id
1 'polypeptide(L)'
;MQPKDLATVRVSNLSPSLGVSRLHSFLDRQNVNATSNISLCSHGSAKDSSLVATVTFQSQSSAKKALNLNGRLLAGRNVSIERGFMGLAVLAAPEDPMLDIIAVHGLNGHAYGTWAHHEDGQSGFEAMWLPDFLPGNVKNARILVYGYNSALLGSNTSVSSVKDFAHDLLQRIIDDRADQVRYALFFGINTCDLG
;
A
#
# COMPACT_ATOMS: atom_id res chain seq x y z
N MET A 1 -9.23 3.15 12.54
CA MET A 1 -8.49 4.38 12.97
C MET A 1 -7.25 4.55 12.09
N GLN A 2 -6.90 5.77 11.65
CA GLN A 2 -5.70 5.99 10.81
C GLN A 2 -4.43 5.88 11.66
N PRO A 3 -3.48 4.99 11.33
CA PRO A 3 -2.28 4.79 12.13
C PRO A 3 -1.33 6.00 11.99
N LYS A 4 -1.05 6.65 13.12
CA LYS A 4 -0.26 7.89 13.18
C LYS A 4 1.25 7.64 13.14
N ASP A 5 1.68 6.40 13.31
CA ASP A 5 3.08 6.06 13.59
C ASP A 5 3.70 5.15 12.52
N LEU A 6 3.18 5.19 11.28
CA LEU A 6 3.76 4.44 10.17
C LEU A 6 5.04 5.09 9.63
N ALA A 7 6.13 4.33 9.59
CA ALA A 7 7.34 4.69 8.85
C ALA A 7 7.21 4.42 7.34
N THR A 8 6.06 3.90 6.88
CA THR A 8 5.79 3.58 5.48
C THR A 8 4.62 4.41 4.97
N VAL A 9 4.70 4.88 3.73
CA VAL A 9 3.63 5.65 3.07
C VAL A 9 3.31 5.09 1.70
N ARG A 10 2.11 5.38 1.22
CA ARG A 10 1.70 5.19 -0.16
C ARG A 10 1.88 6.48 -0.92
N VAL A 11 2.55 6.41 -2.07
CA VAL A 11 2.73 7.52 -3.01
C VAL A 11 1.95 7.20 -4.28
N SER A 12 1.03 8.05 -4.71
CA SER A 12 0.19 7.82 -5.89
C SER A 12 0.25 8.98 -6.88
N ASN A 13 -0.38 8.79 -8.04
CA ASN A 13 -0.35 9.71 -9.19
C ASN A 13 1.05 9.89 -9.79
N LEU A 14 1.87 8.83 -9.76
CA LEU A 14 3.20 8.83 -10.36
C LEU A 14 3.11 8.58 -11.86
N SER A 15 4.07 9.12 -12.63
CA SER A 15 4.14 8.86 -14.08
C SER A 15 4.37 7.36 -14.37
N PRO A 16 3.70 6.75 -15.37
CA PRO A 16 3.97 5.38 -15.83
C PRO A 16 5.43 5.12 -16.23
N SER A 17 6.14 6.16 -16.67
CA SER A 17 7.56 6.09 -17.03
C SER A 17 8.52 6.32 -15.86
N LEU A 18 8.01 6.49 -14.63
CA LEU A 18 8.82 6.73 -13.45
C LEU A 18 9.35 5.42 -12.87
N GLY A 19 10.67 5.21 -12.95
CA GLY A 19 11.33 4.11 -12.26
C GLY A 19 11.62 4.39 -10.78
N VAL A 20 11.87 3.31 -10.02
CA VAL A 20 12.21 3.35 -8.58
C VAL A 20 13.36 4.31 -8.29
N SER A 21 14.46 4.24 -9.06
CA SER A 21 15.65 5.06 -8.83
C SER A 21 15.37 6.56 -8.92
N ARG A 22 14.43 6.97 -9.79
CA ARG A 22 14.06 8.38 -9.96
C ARG A 22 13.16 8.87 -8.83
N LEU A 23 12.26 8.02 -8.33
CA LEU A 23 11.48 8.30 -7.13
C LEU A 23 12.39 8.40 -5.89
N HIS A 24 13.30 7.44 -5.72
CA HIS A 24 14.27 7.43 -4.63
C HIS A 24 15.15 8.69 -4.65
N SER A 25 15.72 9.04 -5.81
CA SER A 25 16.49 10.28 -6.00
C SER A 25 15.70 11.56 -5.68
N PHE A 26 14.39 11.57 -5.97
CA PHE A 26 13.52 12.70 -5.62
C PHE A 26 13.40 12.84 -4.10
N LEU A 27 13.15 11.73 -3.39
CA LEU A 27 13.02 11.71 -1.94
C LEU A 27 14.34 12.07 -1.24
N ASP A 28 15.47 11.58 -1.73
CA ASP A 28 16.79 11.91 -1.20
C ASP A 28 17.08 13.42 -1.28
N ARG A 29 16.73 14.07 -2.40
CA ARG A 29 16.87 15.53 -2.54
C ARG A 29 16.00 16.32 -1.55
N GLN A 30 14.93 15.73 -1.04
CA GLN A 30 14.08 16.33 -0.01
C GLN A 30 14.57 16.03 1.41
N ASN A 31 15.67 15.27 1.57
CA ASN A 31 16.24 14.89 2.86
C ASN A 31 15.22 14.19 3.78
N VAL A 32 14.42 13.29 3.20
CA VAL A 32 13.40 12.51 3.92
C VAL A 32 13.84 11.07 4.20
N ASN A 33 15.09 10.69 3.95
CA ASN A 33 15.70 9.41 4.36
C ASN A 33 14.86 8.17 4.00
N ALA A 34 14.56 8.00 2.72
CA ALA A 34 13.89 6.80 2.21
C ALA A 34 14.85 5.59 2.22
N THR A 35 14.35 4.42 2.62
CA THR A 35 15.11 3.16 2.52
C THR A 35 15.11 2.64 1.07
N SER A 36 15.81 1.54 0.82
CA SER A 36 15.74 0.81 -0.46
C SER A 36 14.42 0.05 -0.65
N ASN A 37 13.60 -0.09 0.39
CA ASN A 37 12.30 -0.76 0.29
C ASN A 37 11.28 0.19 -0.35
N ILE A 38 11.31 0.20 -1.68
CA ILE A 38 10.38 0.90 -2.56
C ILE A 38 9.86 -0.09 -3.59
N SER A 39 8.54 -0.21 -3.66
CA SER A 39 7.84 -1.00 -4.66
C SER A 39 7.01 -0.09 -5.56
N LEU A 40 6.70 -0.55 -6.77
CA LEU A 40 5.79 0.11 -7.70
C LEU A 40 4.72 -0.87 -8.16
N CYS A 41 3.51 -0.38 -8.36
CA CYS A 41 2.42 -1.09 -8.99
C CYS A 41 1.62 -0.14 -9.89
N SER A 42 1.00 -0.70 -10.93
CA SER A 42 0.17 0.10 -11.82
C SER A 42 -1.14 0.49 -11.13
N HIS A 43 -1.66 1.66 -11.50
CA HIS A 43 -2.91 2.19 -10.99
C HIS A 43 -3.64 2.95 -12.10
N GLY A 44 -4.90 2.59 -12.30
CA GLY A 44 -5.74 3.19 -13.32
C GLY A 44 -5.76 2.37 -14.62
N SER A 45 -6.73 2.70 -15.47
CA SER A 45 -6.92 2.05 -16.76
C SER A 45 -5.88 2.52 -17.79
N ALA A 46 -5.75 1.81 -18.92
CA ALA A 46 -4.87 2.17 -20.03
C ALA A 46 -4.97 3.64 -20.49
N LYS A 47 -6.15 4.27 -20.31
CA LYS A 47 -6.40 5.68 -20.69
C LYS A 47 -5.91 6.73 -19.68
N ASP A 48 -5.76 6.36 -18.41
CA ASP A 48 -5.23 7.23 -17.35
C ASP A 48 -4.34 6.38 -16.43
N SER A 49 -3.27 5.86 -17.02
CA SER A 49 -2.31 5.06 -16.30
C SER A 49 -1.45 5.94 -15.40
N SER A 50 -1.25 5.47 -14.18
CA SER A 50 -0.35 6.04 -13.20
C SER A 50 0.32 4.92 -12.42
N LEU A 51 1.38 5.24 -11.69
CA LEU A 51 1.96 4.31 -10.73
C LEU A 51 1.57 4.71 -9.31
N VAL A 52 1.56 3.68 -8.46
CA VAL A 52 1.52 3.80 -7.02
C VAL A 52 2.78 3.15 -6.48
N ALA A 53 3.43 3.82 -5.54
CA ALA A 53 4.56 3.30 -4.81
C ALA A 53 4.22 3.08 -3.33
N THR A 54 4.83 2.06 -2.74
CA THR A 54 4.99 1.98 -1.29
C THR A 54 6.42 2.35 -0.97
N VAL A 55 6.62 3.26 -0.02
CA VAL A 55 7.95 3.76 0.36
C VAL A 55 8.12 3.63 1.87
N THR A 56 9.13 2.89 2.29
CA THR A 56 9.52 2.77 3.70
C THR A 56 10.65 3.75 4.02
N PHE A 57 10.53 4.48 5.12
CA PHE A 57 11.53 5.44 5.60
C PHE A 57 12.26 4.91 6.83
N GLN A 58 13.45 5.45 7.10
CA GLN A 58 14.25 5.05 8.27
C GLN A 58 13.58 5.34 9.62
N SER A 59 12.61 6.26 9.65
CA SER A 59 11.89 6.62 10.88
C SER A 59 10.53 7.24 10.60
N GLN A 60 9.66 7.24 11.60
CA GLN A 60 8.34 7.88 11.52
C GLN A 60 8.42 9.39 11.30
N SER A 61 9.44 10.05 11.87
CA SER A 61 9.68 11.48 11.66
C SER A 61 10.04 11.77 10.20
N SER A 62 10.79 10.88 9.56
CA SER A 62 11.12 10.93 8.13
C SER A 62 9.88 10.73 7.25
N ALA A 63 9.06 9.73 7.57
CA ALA A 63 7.76 9.53 6.91
C ALA A 63 6.83 10.76 7.08
N LYS A 64 6.81 11.36 8.28
CA LYS A 64 6.03 12.58 8.54
C LYS A 64 6.53 13.78 7.72
N LYS A 65 7.84 13.92 7.53
CA LYS A 65 8.40 14.93 6.62
C LYS A 65 7.97 14.66 5.17
N ALA A 66 7.99 13.40 4.74
CA ALA A 66 7.56 13.01 3.40
C ALA A 66 6.09 13.35 3.12
N LEU A 67 5.20 13.27 4.12
CA LEU A 67 3.81 13.71 3.97
C LEU A 67 3.68 15.20 3.59
N ASN A 68 4.62 16.05 4.01
CA ASN A 68 4.64 17.47 3.62
C ASN A 68 5.03 17.70 2.15
N LEU A 69 5.44 16.65 1.44
CA LEU A 69 5.72 16.69 0.01
C LEU A 69 4.47 16.39 -0.84
N ASN A 70 3.33 16.11 -0.21
CA ASN A 70 2.06 15.91 -0.91
C ASN A 70 1.73 17.13 -1.80
N GLY A 71 1.41 16.89 -3.07
CA GLY A 71 1.17 17.91 -4.09
C GLY A 71 2.42 18.40 -4.82
N ARG A 72 3.62 17.94 -4.47
CA ARG A 72 4.86 18.32 -5.19
C ARG A 72 4.89 17.72 -6.60
N LEU A 73 5.48 18.47 -7.53
CA LEU A 73 5.64 18.04 -8.92
C LEU A 73 6.79 17.04 -9.04
N LEU A 74 6.51 15.86 -9.61
CA LEU A 74 7.49 14.84 -9.99
C LEU A 74 7.16 14.31 -11.38
N ALA A 75 8.11 14.42 -12.31
CA ALA A 75 7.94 13.97 -13.69
C ALA A 75 6.63 14.47 -14.36
N GLY A 76 6.25 15.73 -14.08
CA GLY A 76 5.07 16.37 -14.68
C GLY A 76 3.74 16.08 -14.00
N ARG A 77 3.70 15.29 -12.91
CA ARG A 77 2.48 15.02 -12.12
C ARG A 77 2.64 15.49 -10.68
N ASN A 78 1.55 15.95 -10.07
CA ASN A 78 1.51 16.27 -8.64
C ASN A 78 1.31 14.98 -7.86
N VAL A 79 2.32 14.59 -7.08
CA VAL A 79 2.27 13.34 -6.33
C VAL A 79 1.34 13.45 -5.14
N SER A 80 0.62 12.38 -4.82
CA SER A 80 -0.12 12.27 -3.57
C SER A 80 0.60 11.34 -2.62
N ILE A 81 0.84 11.75 -1.37
CA ILE A 81 1.56 10.98 -0.36
C ILE A 81 0.67 10.85 0.88
N GLU A 82 0.35 9.62 1.24
CA GLU A 82 -0.67 9.33 2.25
C GLU A 82 -0.38 8.04 3.02
N ARG A 83 -1.08 7.87 4.15
CA ARG A 83 -0.92 6.73 5.08
C ARG A 83 -2.16 5.85 5.20
N GLY A 84 -3.24 6.18 4.49
CA GLY A 84 -4.48 5.42 4.46
C GLY A 84 -4.43 4.17 3.58
N PHE A 85 -3.52 4.11 2.61
CA PHE A 85 -3.35 2.94 1.72
C PHE A 85 -4.63 2.54 0.98
N MET A 86 -5.35 3.51 0.41
CA MET A 86 -6.58 3.24 -0.34
C MET A 86 -6.27 2.67 -1.74
N GLY A 87 -6.99 1.61 -2.12
CA GLY A 87 -6.72 0.83 -3.33
C GLY A 87 -5.60 -0.17 -3.14
N LEU A 88 -5.05 -0.65 -4.26
CA LEU A 88 -3.98 -1.64 -4.28
C LEU A 88 -2.60 -0.99 -4.05
N ALA A 89 -1.75 -1.64 -3.25
CA ALA A 89 -0.36 -1.27 -3.06
C ALA A 89 0.51 -2.52 -2.84
N VAL A 90 1.65 -2.59 -3.52
CA VAL A 90 2.64 -3.65 -3.31
C VAL A 90 3.48 -3.31 -2.07
N LEU A 91 3.71 -4.24 -1.16
CA LEU A 91 4.56 -4.05 0.01
C LEU A 91 5.96 -4.64 -0.19
N ALA A 92 6.03 -5.77 -0.89
CA ALA A 92 7.27 -6.43 -1.27
C ALA A 92 7.06 -7.24 -2.54
N ALA A 93 8.06 -7.31 -3.40
CA ALA A 93 8.03 -8.12 -4.61
C ALA A 93 9.41 -8.71 -4.88
N PRO A 94 9.53 -10.02 -5.19
CA PRO A 94 10.72 -10.55 -5.83
C PRO A 94 10.79 -10.05 -7.28
N GLU A 95 11.93 -10.29 -7.92
CA GLU A 95 12.16 -9.93 -9.33
C GLU A 95 11.19 -10.67 -10.28
N ASP A 96 10.97 -11.96 -10.03
CA ASP A 96 10.06 -12.81 -10.81
C ASP A 96 9.00 -13.49 -9.91
N PRO A 97 7.90 -12.79 -9.58
CA PRO A 97 6.85 -13.33 -8.72
C PRO A 97 5.96 -14.33 -9.45
N MET A 98 5.82 -15.54 -8.90
CA MET A 98 4.91 -16.56 -9.44
C MET A 98 3.48 -16.47 -8.87
N LEU A 99 3.33 -15.81 -7.72
CA LEU A 99 2.04 -15.66 -7.04
C LEU A 99 1.92 -14.30 -6.36
N ASP A 100 0.68 -13.81 -6.25
CA ASP A 100 0.33 -12.64 -5.46
C ASP A 100 -0.36 -13.08 -4.16
N ILE A 101 0.17 -12.60 -3.03
CA ILE A 101 -0.49 -12.63 -1.73
C ILE A 101 -1.15 -11.27 -1.54
N ILE A 102 -2.48 -11.24 -1.48
CA ILE A 102 -3.26 -10.01 -1.40
C ILE A 102 -3.99 -9.98 -0.06
N ALA A 103 -3.54 -9.10 0.82
CA ALA A 103 -4.13 -8.88 2.12
C ALA A 103 -5.25 -7.83 2.05
N VAL A 104 -6.43 -8.20 2.54
CA VAL A 104 -7.65 -7.37 2.55
C VAL A 104 -8.09 -7.18 3.99
N HIS A 105 -8.14 -5.94 4.46
CA HIS A 105 -8.58 -5.67 5.83
C HIS A 105 -10.10 -5.83 6.00
N GLY A 106 -10.54 -6.08 7.23
CA GLY A 106 -11.97 -6.19 7.58
C GLY A 106 -12.63 -4.86 7.93
N LEU A 107 -13.80 -4.95 8.55
CA LEU A 107 -14.60 -3.80 8.98
C LEU A 107 -13.83 -2.93 9.98
N ASN A 108 -13.92 -1.61 9.80
CA ASN A 108 -13.18 -0.61 10.59
C ASN A 108 -11.64 -0.77 10.59
N GLY A 109 -11.11 -1.71 9.79
CA GLY A 109 -9.70 -1.98 9.64
C GLY A 109 -8.98 -0.95 8.76
N HIS A 110 -7.66 -0.92 8.89
CA HIS A 110 -6.78 -0.12 8.07
C HIS A 110 -5.89 -1.01 7.19
N ALA A 111 -5.79 -0.77 5.89
CA ALA A 111 -5.12 -1.67 4.94
C ALA A 111 -3.68 -2.06 5.32
N TYR A 112 -2.90 -1.12 5.86
CA TYR A 112 -1.57 -1.41 6.39
C TYR A 112 -1.60 -1.81 7.88
N GLY A 113 -2.07 -0.92 8.76
CA GLY A 113 -2.11 -1.09 10.21
C GLY A 113 -2.81 -2.36 10.74
N THR A 114 -3.79 -2.93 10.03
CA THR A 114 -4.45 -4.21 10.41
C THR A 114 -3.45 -5.36 10.54
N TRP A 115 -2.34 -5.30 9.82
CA TRP A 115 -1.33 -6.35 9.75
C TRP A 115 -0.04 -6.00 10.48
N ALA A 116 -0.03 -4.92 11.25
CA ALA A 116 1.16 -4.42 11.91
C ALA A 116 0.99 -4.47 13.43
N HIS A 117 2.04 -4.92 14.11
CA HIS A 117 2.07 -5.06 15.57
C HIS A 117 2.51 -3.75 16.23
N HIS A 118 1.78 -3.36 17.27
CA HIS A 118 2.14 -2.28 18.17
C HIS A 118 2.56 -2.88 19.51
N GLU A 119 3.71 -2.46 20.03
CA GLU A 119 4.07 -2.77 21.41
C GLU A 119 3.42 -1.72 22.34
N ASP A 120 2.75 -2.19 23.40
CA ASP A 120 2.10 -1.31 24.37
C ASP A 120 3.11 -0.32 24.98
N GLY A 121 2.77 0.97 24.91
CA GLY A 121 3.58 2.05 25.50
C GLY A 121 4.75 2.55 24.65
N GLN A 122 4.98 2.01 23.44
CA GLN A 122 5.95 2.56 22.48
C GLN A 122 5.26 3.34 21.36
N SER A 123 5.87 4.46 20.94
CA SER A 123 5.42 5.19 19.75
C SER A 123 5.93 4.50 18.49
N GLY A 124 5.16 3.57 17.92
CA GLY A 124 5.50 2.93 16.65
C GLY A 124 4.91 1.56 16.41
N PHE A 125 5.13 1.08 15.19
CA PHE A 125 4.99 -0.33 14.86
C PHE A 125 6.34 -1.01 15.00
N GLU A 126 6.36 -2.14 15.70
CA GLU A 126 7.56 -2.95 15.87
C GLU A 126 7.81 -3.81 14.63
N ALA A 127 6.74 -4.39 14.08
CA ALA A 127 6.81 -5.23 12.88
C ALA A 127 5.51 -5.14 12.06
N MET A 128 5.64 -5.10 10.75
CA MET A 128 4.56 -5.29 9.78
C MET A 128 4.60 -6.74 9.31
N TRP A 129 3.59 -7.53 9.68
CA TRP A 129 3.62 -8.98 9.48
C TRP A 129 3.89 -9.41 8.03
N LEU A 130 3.27 -8.69 7.08
CA LEU A 130 3.32 -9.03 5.67
C LEU A 130 4.74 -8.88 5.07
N PRO A 131 5.36 -7.69 4.94
CA PRO A 131 6.67 -7.57 4.31
C PRO A 131 7.82 -8.02 5.22
N ASP A 132 7.65 -8.08 6.54
CA ASP A 132 8.78 -8.39 7.43
C ASP A 132 9.00 -9.91 7.61
N PHE A 133 7.95 -10.73 7.53
CA PHE A 133 8.08 -12.18 7.74
C PHE A 133 7.78 -13.02 6.48
N LEU A 134 6.77 -12.67 5.68
CA LEU A 134 6.36 -13.53 4.56
C LEU A 134 7.43 -13.70 3.46
N PRO A 135 8.23 -12.68 3.05
CA PRO A 135 9.23 -12.87 2.01
C PRO A 135 10.27 -13.96 2.35
N GLY A 136 10.57 -14.16 3.64
CA GLY A 136 11.49 -15.21 4.09
C GLY A 136 10.92 -16.63 3.91
N ASN A 137 9.61 -16.78 4.06
CA ASN A 137 8.92 -18.07 3.98
C ASN A 137 8.36 -18.39 2.59
N VAL A 138 7.97 -17.36 1.82
CA VAL A 138 7.34 -17.49 0.49
C VAL A 138 8.09 -16.62 -0.53
N LYS A 139 9.30 -17.07 -0.90
CA LYS A 139 10.26 -16.27 -1.69
C LYS A 139 9.78 -15.82 -3.07
N ASN A 140 8.85 -16.56 -3.68
CA ASN A 140 8.35 -16.28 -5.03
C ASN A 140 7.01 -15.52 -5.00
N ALA A 141 6.63 -14.97 -3.85
CA ALA A 141 5.39 -14.23 -3.68
C ALA A 141 5.61 -12.73 -3.70
N ARG A 142 4.83 -12.04 -4.53
CA ARG A 142 4.60 -10.61 -4.37
C ARG A 142 3.52 -10.40 -3.33
N ILE A 143 3.74 -9.46 -2.43
CA ILE A 143 2.89 -9.18 -1.28
C ILE A 143 2.22 -7.83 -1.51
N LEU A 144 0.89 -7.82 -1.42
CA LEU A 144 0.07 -6.64 -1.66
C LEU A 144 -0.93 -6.45 -0.51
N VAL A 145 -1.31 -5.19 -0.31
CA VAL A 145 -2.49 -4.82 0.49
C VAL A 145 -3.52 -4.12 -0.39
N TYR A 146 -4.79 -4.32 -0.05
CA TYR A 146 -5.90 -3.59 -0.64
C TYR A 146 -6.69 -2.87 0.44
N GLY A 147 -6.80 -1.55 0.30
CA GLY A 147 -7.62 -0.71 1.16
C GLY A 147 -8.92 -0.27 0.50
N TYR A 148 -10.00 -0.33 1.26
CA TYR A 148 -11.31 0.21 0.87
C TYR A 148 -11.97 0.91 2.06
N ASN A 149 -13.03 1.67 1.80
CA ASN A 149 -13.76 2.32 2.88
C ASN A 149 -14.60 1.28 3.66
N SER A 150 -14.09 0.87 4.81
CA SER A 150 -14.69 -0.11 5.72
C SER A 150 -15.38 0.53 6.94
N ALA A 151 -15.59 1.84 6.94
CA ALA A 151 -16.16 2.55 8.08
C ALA A 151 -17.55 2.00 8.45
N LEU A 152 -17.75 1.74 9.74
CA LEU A 152 -19.03 1.34 10.32
C LEU A 152 -19.94 2.57 10.42
N LEU A 153 -20.48 3.03 9.30
CA LEU A 153 -21.61 3.95 9.32
C LEU A 153 -22.87 3.12 9.58
N GLY A 154 -23.57 3.43 10.68
CA GLY A 154 -24.74 2.70 11.17
C GLY A 154 -25.62 2.12 10.07
N SER A 155 -25.80 0.80 10.15
CA SER A 155 -26.73 -0.07 9.40
C SER A 155 -26.64 -0.18 7.87
N ASN A 156 -25.83 0.60 7.12
CA ASN A 156 -26.06 0.75 5.67
C ASN A 156 -24.87 0.45 4.72
N THR A 157 -23.83 -0.28 5.13
CA THR A 157 -22.86 -0.82 4.15
C THR A 157 -23.55 -1.97 3.39
N SER A 158 -24.20 -1.63 2.27
CA SER A 158 -25.01 -2.57 1.50
C SER A 158 -24.15 -3.64 0.80
N VAL A 159 -24.77 -4.78 0.46
CA VAL A 159 -24.14 -5.84 -0.36
C VAL A 159 -23.59 -5.27 -1.68
N SER A 160 -24.27 -4.27 -2.26
CA SER A 160 -23.79 -3.57 -3.46
C SER A 160 -22.42 -2.93 -3.24
N SER A 161 -22.19 -2.31 -2.08
CA SER A 161 -20.90 -1.67 -1.77
C SER A 161 -19.76 -2.70 -1.67
N VAL A 162 -20.03 -3.86 -1.06
CA VAL A 162 -19.03 -4.95 -0.98
C VAL A 162 -18.70 -5.51 -2.37
N LYS A 163 -19.74 -5.70 -3.20
CA LYS A 163 -19.57 -6.13 -4.58
C LYS A 163 -18.75 -5.12 -5.40
N ASP A 164 -19.00 -3.83 -5.20
CA ASP A 164 -18.24 -2.76 -5.87
C ASP A 164 -16.77 -2.77 -5.45
N PHE A 165 -16.46 -2.96 -4.16
CA PHE A 165 -15.07 -3.10 -3.70
C PHE A 165 -14.38 -4.35 -4.24
N ALA A 166 -15.10 -5.46 -4.39
CA ALA A 166 -14.57 -6.67 -5.00
C ALA A 166 -14.28 -6.46 -6.49
N HIS A 167 -15.18 -5.79 -7.22
CA HIS A 167 -14.95 -5.43 -8.63
C HIS A 167 -13.76 -4.48 -8.80
N ASP A 168 -13.65 -3.45 -7.96
CA ASP A 168 -12.52 -2.52 -7.98
C ASP A 168 -11.20 -3.25 -7.70
N LEU A 169 -11.17 -4.14 -6.70
CA LEU A 169 -10.00 -4.98 -6.43
C LEU A 169 -9.61 -5.84 -7.64
N LEU A 170 -10.57 -6.58 -8.22
CA LEU A 170 -10.32 -7.44 -9.38
C LEU A 170 -9.81 -6.62 -10.57
N GLN A 171 -10.41 -5.47 -10.84
CA GLN A 171 -9.98 -4.60 -11.93
C GLN A 171 -8.54 -4.11 -11.72
N ARG A 172 -8.20 -3.69 -10.49
CA ARG A 172 -6.82 -3.27 -10.16
C ARG A 172 -5.80 -4.38 -10.32
N ILE A 173 -6.16 -5.61 -9.96
CA ILE A 173 -5.29 -6.78 -10.13
C ILE A 173 -5.06 -7.02 -11.63
N ILE A 174 -6.11 -6.94 -12.45
CA ILE A 174 -6.00 -7.10 -13.90
C ILE A 174 -5.11 -6.00 -14.50
N ASP A 175 -5.36 -4.74 -14.16
CA ASP A 175 -4.61 -3.60 -14.66
C ASP A 175 -3.12 -3.67 -14.27
N ASP A 176 -2.82 -4.11 -13.05
CA ASP A 176 -1.45 -4.25 -12.55
C ASP A 176 -0.71 -5.47 -13.10
N ARG A 177 -1.41 -6.58 -13.34
CA ARG A 177 -0.82 -7.77 -13.94
C ARG A 177 -0.57 -7.61 -15.43
N ALA A 178 -1.36 -6.79 -16.13
CA ALA A 178 -1.39 -6.75 -17.58
C ALA A 178 -1.47 -8.19 -18.14
N ASP A 179 -0.47 -8.64 -18.91
CA ASP A 179 -0.44 -9.98 -19.51
C ASP A 179 0.15 -11.08 -18.59
N GLN A 180 0.57 -10.73 -17.36
CA GLN A 180 1.23 -11.66 -16.44
C GLN A 180 0.23 -12.59 -15.74
N VAL A 181 0.30 -13.89 -16.05
CA VAL A 181 -0.53 -14.91 -15.38
C VAL A 181 0.14 -15.35 -14.08
N ARG A 182 -0.48 -14.99 -12.95
CA ARG A 182 0.00 -15.35 -11.60
C ARG A 182 -1.13 -15.92 -10.75
N TYR A 183 -0.83 -16.85 -9.86
CA TYR A 183 -1.79 -17.29 -8.86
C TYR A 183 -2.12 -16.13 -7.89
N ALA A 184 -3.34 -16.08 -7.36
CA ALA A 184 -3.73 -15.10 -6.35
C ALA A 184 -4.21 -15.83 -5.10
N LEU A 185 -3.62 -15.50 -3.95
CA LEU A 185 -4.07 -15.94 -2.64
C LEU A 185 -4.54 -14.72 -1.84
N PHE A 186 -5.80 -14.73 -1.43
CA PHE A 186 -6.40 -13.64 -0.66
C PHE A 186 -6.38 -13.98 0.83
N PHE A 187 -5.90 -13.06 1.66
CA PHE A 187 -5.99 -13.14 3.12
C PHE A 187 -6.90 -12.03 3.63
N GLY A 188 -7.97 -12.41 4.33
CA GLY A 188 -8.84 -11.46 5.00
C GLY A 188 -8.85 -11.73 6.49
N ILE A 189 -8.65 -10.70 7.31
CA ILE A 189 -8.96 -10.77 8.74
C ILE A 189 -10.06 -9.78 9.06
N ASN A 190 -11.02 -10.22 9.86
CA ASN A 190 -12.03 -9.33 10.43
C ASN A 190 -11.67 -9.12 11.89
N THR A 191 -11.04 -7.99 12.19
CA THR A 191 -10.78 -7.58 13.58
C THR A 191 -12.04 -6.89 14.08
N CYS A 192 -12.93 -7.65 14.72
CA CYS A 192 -13.90 -7.06 15.62
C CYS A 192 -13.12 -6.61 16.86
N ASP A 193 -12.59 -5.38 16.86
CA ASP A 193 -12.29 -4.73 18.12
C ASP A 193 -13.64 -4.46 18.80
N LEU A 194 -14.04 -5.38 19.66
CA LEU A 194 -15.02 -5.16 20.72
C LEU A 194 -14.37 -4.24 21.75
N GLY A 195 -14.16 -2.98 21.37
CA GLY A 195 -13.89 -1.89 22.30
C GLY A 195 -15.19 -1.43 22.94
#